data_AF-X1Q2I1-F1
#
_entry.id   AF-X1Q2I1-F1
#
_cell.length_a   1.000
_cell.length_b   1.000
_cell.length_c   1.000
_cell.angle_alpha   90.00
_cell.angle_beta   90.00
_cell.angle_gamma   90.00
#
_symmetry.space_group_name_H-M   'P 1'
#
loop_
_entity.id
_entity.type
_entity.pdbx_description
1 polymer ?
#
loop_
_entity_poly.entity_id
_entity_poly.type
_entity_poly.pdbx_seq_one_letter_code
_entity_poly.pdbx_strand_id
1 'polypeptide(L)' 'MKAAEVLNLLSISRLTLTNYVKQGYLKVTTLPNRRYDYNEKSVYKFLNRDIPRK' A
#
# COMPACT_ATOMS: atom_id res chain seq x y z
N MET A 1 -8.48 1.86 -1.62
CA MET A 1 -7.96 0.68 -2.34
C MET A 1 -8.00 -0.57 -1.48
N LYS A 2 -8.52 -1.68 -2.01
CA LYS A 2 -8.56 -2.96 -1.30
C LYS A 2 -7.15 -3.58 -1.22
N ALA A 3 -6.88 -4.31 -0.15
CA ALA A 3 -5.61 -5.02 0.01
C ALA A 3 -5.26 -5.91 -1.20
N ALA A 4 -6.24 -6.58 -1.81
CA ALA A 4 -6.02 -7.42 -2.98
C ALA A 4 -5.50 -6.63 -4.20
N GLU A 5 -6.03 -5.44 -4.44
CA GLU A 5 -5.60 -4.57 -5.55
C GLU A 5 -4.17 -4.06 -5.30
N VAL A 6 -3.86 -3.70 -4.06
CA VAL A 6 -2.51 -3.22 -3.69
C VAL A 6 -1.47 -4.33 -3.82
N LEU A 7 -1.81 -5.56 -3.43
CA LEU A 7 -0.93 -6.73 -3.60
C LEU A 7 -0.63 -6.99 -5.08
N ASN A 8 -1.65 -6.92 -5.94
CA ASN A 8 -1.47 -7.09 -7.38
C ASN A 8 -0.66 -5.94 -7.99
N LEU A 9 -0.93 -4.69 -7.58
CA LEU A 9 -0.25 -3.51 -8.10
C LEU A 9 1.25 -3.48 -7.74
N LEU A 10 1.58 -3.78 -6.49
CA LEU A 10 2.97 -3.78 -6.01
C LEU A 10 3.67 -5.12 -6.25
N SER A 11 2.94 -6.19 -6.60
CA SER A 11 3.46 -7.56 -6.72
C SER A 11 4.24 -8.02 -5.49
N ILE A 12 3.70 -7.74 -4.30
CA ILE A 12 4.33 -8.09 -3.01
C ILE A 12 3.51 -9.09 -2.22
N SER A 13 4.15 -9.73 -1.24
CA SER A 13 3.46 -10.59 -0.27
C SER A 13 2.63 -9.78 0.74
N ARG A 14 1.61 -10.42 1.32
CA ARG A 14 0.82 -9.84 2.43
C ARG A 14 1.68 -9.43 3.62
N LEU A 15 2.74 -10.19 3.91
CA LEU A 15 3.66 -9.91 5.00
C LEU A 15 4.45 -8.61 4.74
N THR A 16 4.91 -8.42 3.51
CA THR A 16 5.58 -7.19 3.07
C THR A 16 4.63 -6.00 3.17
N LEU A 17 3.38 -6.17 2.74
CA LEU A 17 2.35 -5.14 2.81
C LEU A 17 2.08 -4.68 4.26
N THR A 18 1.92 -5.62 5.20
CA THR A 18 1.74 -5.27 6.63
C THR A 18 2.98 -4.62 7.22
N ASN A 19 4.19 -5.05 6.83
CA ASN A 19 5.42 -4.39 7.26
C ASN A 19 5.49 -2.94 6.77
N TYR A 20 5.10 -2.65 5.52
CA TYR A 20 5.07 -1.28 5.00
C TYR A 20 4.06 -0.38 5.69
N VAL A 21 2.94 -0.94 6.12
CA VAL A 21 1.97 -0.23 6.97
C VAL A 21 2.57 0.06 8.34
N LYS A 22 3.22 -0.93 8.98
CA LYS A 22 3.88 -0.75 10.29
C LYS A 22 5.03 0.26 10.23
N GLN A 23 5.78 0.28 9.14
CA GLN A 23 6.88 1.23 8.92
C GLN A 23 6.38 2.63 8.50
N GLY A 24 5.09 2.81 8.22
CA GLY A 24 4.51 4.09 7.85
C GLY A 24 4.72 4.51 6.40
N TYR A 25 5.18 3.60 5.52
CA TYR A 25 5.32 3.88 4.09
C TYR A 25 3.99 3.98 3.37
N LEU A 26 3.01 3.21 3.82
CA LEU A 26 1.67 3.18 3.25
C LEU A 26 0.66 3.75 4.25
N LYS A 27 -0.05 4.80 3.82
CA LYS A 27 -1.21 5.30 4.57
C LYS A 27 -2.39 4.36 4.39
N VAL A 28 -2.92 3.89 5.52
CA VAL A 28 -4.14 3.08 5.59
C VAL A 28 -5.17 3.76 6.47
N THR A 29 -6.43 3.52 6.15
CA THR A 29 -7.58 3.87 6.99
C THR A 29 -8.15 2.57 7.54
N THR A 30 -8.28 2.46 8.85
CA THR A 30 -8.99 1.35 9.49
C THR A 30 -10.49 1.56 9.35
N LEU A 31 -11.13 0.72 8.56
CA LEU A 31 -12.58 0.68 8.46
C LEU A 31 -13.18 0.07 9.74
N PRO A 32 -14.44 0.38 10.09
CA PRO A 32 -15.13 -0.19 11.26
C PRO A 32 -15.30 -1.72 11.18
N ASN A 33 -15.17 -2.30 9.98
CA ASN A 33 -15.18 -3.74 9.74
C ASN A 33 -13.81 -4.43 9.93
N ARG A 34 -12.85 -3.77 10.60
CA ARG A 34 -11.46 -4.24 10.83
C ARG A 34 -10.65 -4.49 9.55
N ARG A 35 -11.11 -4.01 8.39
CA ARG A 35 -10.32 -4.04 7.15
C ARG A 35 -9.48 -2.78 7.03
N TYR A 36 -8.35 -2.91 6.35
CA TYR A 36 -7.56 -1.77 5.92
C TYR A 36 -8.02 -1.29 4.56
N ASP A 37 -8.33 -0.02 4.47
CA ASP A 37 -8.47 0.70 3.21
C ASP A 37 -7.17 1.45 2.91
N TYR A 38 -6.51 1.10 1.82
CA TYR A 38 -5.24 1.71 1.44
C TYR A 38 -5.49 2.99 0.68
N ASN A 39 -4.75 4.04 1.01
CA ASN A 39 -4.82 5.30 0.28
C ASN A 39 -4.09 5.15 -1.07
N GLU A 40 -4.82 5.24 -2.17
CA GLU A 40 -4.30 5.15 -3.54
C GLU A 40 -3.12 6.09 -3.79
N LYS A 41 -3.22 7.36 -3.39
CA LYS A 41 -2.14 8.34 -3.58
C LYS A 41 -0.86 7.91 -2.87
N SER A 42 -0.98 7.31 -1.68
CA SER A 42 0.16 6.78 -0.94
C SER A 42 0.78 5.58 -1.66
N VAL A 43 -0.05 4.66 -2.17
CA VAL A 43 0.40 3.47 -2.89
C VAL A 43 1.10 3.85 -4.21
N TYR A 44 0.50 4.74 -5.01
CA TYR A 44 1.12 5.23 -6.24
C TYR A 44 2.37 6.06 -5.99
N LYS A 45 2.42 6.85 -4.90
CA LYS A 45 3.64 7.57 -4.53
C LYS A 45 4.75 6.61 -4.11
N PHE A 46 4.40 5.50 -3.46
CA PHE A 46 5.34 4.44 -3.13
C PHE A 46 5.86 3.75 -4.39
N LEU A 47 4.97 3.39 -5.33
CA LEU A 47 5.32 2.80 -6.62
C LEU A 47 6.22 3.71 -7.47
N ASN A 48 5.94 5.01 -7.49
CA ASN A 48 6.71 5.99 -8.26
C ASN A 48 8.06 6.37 -7.61
N ARG A 49 8.31 5.99 -6.35
CA ARG A 49 9.54 6.39 -5.63
C ARG A 49 10.80 5.69 -6.16
N ASP A 50 10.64 4.54 -6.81
CA ASP A 50 11.73 3.75 -7.41
C ASP A 50 11.95 4.04 -8.90
N ILE A 51 11.17 4.93 -9.52
CA ILE A 51 11.27 5.20 -10.96
C ILE A 51 11.84 6.61 -11.15
N PRO A 52 13.15 6.78 -11.40
CA PRO A 52 13.66 8.05 -11.91
C PRO A 52 13.02 8.28 -13.28
N ARG A 53 12.14 9.27 -13.37
CA ARG A 53 11.67 9.77 -14.66
C ARG A 53 12.82 10.54 -15.30
N LYS A 54 13.35 9.99 -16.39
CA LYS A 54 14.40 10.56 -17.25
C LYS A 54 13.86 11.72 -18.08
#